data_AF-A0A7S0ZZ93-F1
#
_entry.id   AF-A0A7S0ZZ93-F1
#
_cell.length_a   1.000
_cell.length_b   1.000
_cell.length_c   1.000
_cell.angle_alpha   90.00
_cell.angle_beta   90.00
_cell.angle_gamma   90.00
#
_symmetry.space_group_name_H-M   'P 1'
#
loop_
_entity.id
_entity.type
_entity.pdbx_description
1 polymer ?
#
loop_
_entity_poly.entity_id
_entity_poly.type
_entity_poly.pdbx_seq_one_letter_code
_entity_poly.pdbx_strand_id
1 'polypeptide(L)'
;KRQFKVGSGLSDAQRRTPPRVGAVITYRYQELTKANIPRFPTLVGERTDLAWIDICASYVPPGPRIEAALKKKHSILFADADASASSGASSVAPAMLQGFKRALSD
;
A
#
# COMPACT_ATOMS: atom_id res chain seq x y z
N LYS A 1 12.14 -10.79 -16.82
CA LYS A 1 12.55 -9.38 -16.86
C LYS A 1 11.35 -8.55 -17.31
N ARG A 2 11.03 -7.42 -16.68
CA ARG A 2 9.95 -6.52 -17.14
C ARG A 2 10.57 -5.35 -17.91
N GLN A 3 9.99 -5.01 -19.06
CA GLN A 3 10.48 -3.97 -19.97
C GLN A 3 9.27 -3.15 -20.44
N PHE A 4 9.46 -1.86 -20.68
CA PHE A 4 8.44 -0.96 -21.20
C PHE A 4 9.09 0.09 -22.12
N LYS A 5 8.27 0.76 -22.94
CA LYS A 5 8.72 1.78 -23.89
C LYS A 5 8.30 3.17 -23.39
N VAL A 6 9.12 4.18 -23.65
CA VAL A 6 8.83 5.60 -23.37
C VAL A 6 9.04 6.37 -24.67
N GLY A 7 7.97 6.93 -25.25
CA GLY A 7 8.01 7.73 -26.49
C GLY A 7 7.55 9.18 -26.34
N SER A 8 6.97 9.51 -25.18
CA SER A 8 6.42 10.82 -24.84
C SER A 8 7.37 11.59 -23.93
N GLY A 9 7.40 12.92 -24.03
CA GLY A 9 8.26 13.79 -23.22
C GLY A 9 9.67 14.03 -23.77
N LEU A 10 10.04 13.42 -24.90
CA LEU A 10 11.28 13.73 -25.63
C LEU A 10 11.17 15.08 -26.34
N SER A 11 12.11 15.99 -26.05
CA SER A 11 12.27 17.26 -26.79
C SER A 11 12.84 17.02 -28.20
N ASP A 12 12.70 17.99 -29.11
CA ASP A 12 13.21 17.83 -30.49
C ASP A 12 14.74 17.67 -30.55
N ALA A 13 15.46 18.27 -29.62
CA ALA A 13 16.91 18.05 -29.46
C ALA A 13 17.20 16.59 -29.08
N GLN A 14 16.46 16.02 -28.12
CA GLN A 14 16.57 14.61 -27.73
C GLN A 14 16.05 13.63 -28.81
N ARG A 15 15.20 14.08 -29.73
CA ARG A 15 14.76 13.28 -30.89
C ARG A 15 15.82 13.23 -31.98
N ARG A 16 16.56 14.32 -32.19
CA ARG A 16 17.70 14.41 -33.12
C ARG A 16 18.93 13.67 -32.58
N THR A 17 19.21 13.84 -31.29
CA THR A 17 20.31 13.19 -30.57
C THR A 17 19.73 12.35 -29.44
N PRO A 18 19.34 11.08 -29.69
CA PRO A 18 18.75 10.22 -28.67
C PRO A 18 19.73 9.96 -27.51
N PRO A 19 19.24 9.83 -26.25
CA PRO A 19 20.06 9.44 -25.12
C PRO A 19 20.81 8.14 -25.39
N ARG A 20 22.06 8.05 -24.93
CA ARG A 20 22.94 6.90 -25.19
C ARG A 20 22.37 5.64 -24.53
N VAL A 21 22.52 4.49 -25.19
CA VAL A 21 22.15 3.20 -24.60
C VAL A 21 22.91 3.00 -23.29
N GLY A 22 22.18 2.77 -22.19
CA GLY A 22 22.71 2.71 -20.83
C GLY A 22 22.63 4.01 -20.03
N ALA A 23 22.12 5.11 -20.60
CA ALA A 23 21.78 6.32 -19.85
C ALA A 23 20.64 6.04 -18.85
N VAL A 24 20.74 6.66 -17.66
CA VAL A 24 19.70 6.58 -16.62
C VAL A 24 18.69 7.70 -16.84
N ILE A 25 17.39 7.38 -16.86
CA ILE A 25 16.33 8.37 -17.09
C ILE A 25 15.31 8.40 -15.97
N THR A 26 14.81 9.61 -15.67
CA THR A 26 13.64 9.82 -14.82
C THR A 26 12.40 9.85 -15.71
N TYR A 27 11.38 9.07 -15.34
CA TYR A 27 10.09 9.04 -16.01
C TYR A 27 8.96 9.21 -14.99
N ARG A 28 7.82 9.76 -15.44
CA ARG A 28 6.57 9.82 -14.68
C ARG A 28 5.51 8.95 -15.34
N TYR A 29 4.55 8.46 -14.57
CA TYR A 29 3.41 7.68 -15.04
C TYR A 29 2.19 7.95 -14.15
N GLN A 30 1.00 7.56 -14.60
CA GLN A 30 -0.26 7.81 -13.85
C GLN A 30 -0.66 6.62 -12.98
N GLU A 31 -0.59 5.40 -13.53
CA GLU A 31 -1.00 4.17 -12.86
C GLU A 31 -0.11 3.00 -13.27
N LEU A 32 -0.17 1.91 -12.49
CA LEU A 32 0.45 0.63 -12.81
C LEU A 32 -0.61 -0.37 -13.28
N THR A 33 -0.29 -1.11 -14.34
CA THR A 33 -1.07 -2.31 -14.73
C THR A 33 -0.94 -3.42 -13.69
N LYS A 34 -1.80 -4.45 -13.75
CA LYS A 34 -1.72 -5.68 -12.92
C LYS A 34 -0.34 -6.38 -12.98
N ALA A 35 0.43 -6.14 -14.04
CA ALA A 35 1.80 -6.64 -14.22
C ALA A 35 2.89 -5.66 -13.72
N ASN A 36 2.55 -4.66 -12.90
CA ASN A 36 3.39 -3.51 -12.49
C ASN A 36 4.15 -2.86 -13.65
N ILE A 37 3.54 -2.79 -14.84
CA ILE A 37 4.06 -2.02 -15.98
C ILE A 37 3.42 -0.63 -15.93
N PRO A 38 4.20 0.47 -15.97
CA PRO A 38 3.68 1.84 -16.00
C PRO A 38 2.76 2.12 -17.20
N ARG A 39 1.59 2.72 -16.96
CA ARG A 39 0.70 3.21 -18.02
C ARG A 39 1.01 4.68 -18.34
N PHE A 40 1.05 4.99 -19.64
CA PHE A 40 1.37 6.30 -20.20
C PHE A 40 2.66 6.92 -19.61
N PRO A 41 3.82 6.22 -19.68
CA PRO A 41 5.07 6.77 -19.18
C PRO A 41 5.53 7.95 -20.05
N THR A 42 5.93 9.04 -19.39
CA THR A 42 6.47 10.25 -20.01
C THR A 42 7.86 10.51 -19.47
N LEU A 43 8.83 10.76 -20.35
CA LEU A 43 10.17 11.18 -19.97
C LEU A 43 10.12 12.51 -19.21
N VAL A 44 10.87 12.60 -18.11
CA VAL A 44 11.07 13.85 -17.35
C VAL A 44 12.46 14.41 -17.63
N GLY A 45 13.48 13.55 -17.71
CA GLY A 45 14.84 13.95 -18.04
C GLY A 45 15.84 12.80 -17.91
N GLU A 46 17.08 13.06 -18.34
CA GLU A 46 18.23 12.18 -18.12
C GLU A 46 18.90 12.51 -16.77
N ARG A 47 19.42 11.51 -16.06
CA ARG A 47 20.24 11.69 -14.86
C ARG A 47 21.70 11.52 -15.26
N THR A 48 22.42 12.64 -15.32
CA THR A 48 23.86 12.70 -15.62
C THR A 48 24.75 12.41 -14.41
N ASP A 49 24.18 12.46 -13.21
CA ASP A 49 24.85 12.22 -11.92
C ASP A 49 24.83 10.75 -11.47
N LEU A 50 24.09 9.88 -12.16
CA LEU A 50 24.00 8.44 -11.87
C LEU A 50 24.41 7.62 -13.08
N ALA A 51 25.46 6.81 -12.95
CA ALA A 51 25.80 5.81 -13.96
C ALA A 51 25.04 4.50 -13.73
N TRP A 52 24.61 3.85 -14.81
CA TRP A 52 23.92 2.56 -14.75
C TRP A 52 24.75 1.46 -14.05
N ILE A 53 26.08 1.50 -14.20
CA ILE A 53 27.01 0.57 -13.55
C ILE A 53 26.94 0.67 -12.02
N ASP A 54 26.92 1.88 -11.46
CA ASP A 54 26.91 2.10 -10.01
C ASP A 54 25.56 1.69 -9.41
N ILE A 55 24.46 1.92 -10.14
CA ILE A 55 23.12 1.41 -9.78
C ILE A 55 23.10 -0.12 -9.77
N CYS A 56 23.71 -0.78 -10.77
CA CYS A 56 23.80 -2.23 -10.80
C CYS A 56 24.66 -2.79 -9.67
N ALA A 57 25.79 -2.15 -9.34
CA ALA A 57 26.68 -2.56 -8.27
C ALA A 57 26.06 -2.42 -6.86
N SER A 58 25.20 -1.42 -6.67
CA SER A 58 24.50 -1.16 -5.39
C SER A 58 23.13 -1.86 -5.26
N TYR A 59 22.66 -2.55 -6.30
CA TYR A 59 21.32 -3.16 -6.30
C TYR A 59 21.23 -4.39 -5.38
N VAL A 60 20.51 -4.24 -4.28
CA VAL A 60 20.06 -5.36 -3.44
C VAL A 60 18.69 -5.84 -3.94
N PRO A 61 18.52 -7.14 -4.28
CA PRO A 61 17.24 -7.65 -4.74
C PRO A 61 16.19 -7.54 -3.63
N PRO A 62 14.94 -7.11 -3.94
CA PRO A 62 13.87 -7.08 -2.96
C PRO A 62 13.59 -8.50 -2.48
N GLY A 63 13.37 -8.64 -1.16
CA GLY A 63 13.04 -9.92 -0.54
C GLY A 63 11.78 -10.57 -1.13
N PRO A 64 11.54 -11.86 -0.84
CA PRO A 64 10.38 -12.57 -1.35
C PRO A 64 9.08 -11.84 -0.96
N ARG A 65 8.13 -11.77 -1.89
CA ARG A 65 6.84 -11.12 -1.65
C ARG A 65 6.13 -11.84 -0.50
N ILE A 66 6.02 -11.18 0.65
CA ILE A 66 5.22 -11.67 1.77
C ILE A 66 3.75 -11.47 1.42
N GLU A 67 3.10 -12.53 0.93
CA GLU A 67 1.65 -12.57 0.76
C GLU A 67 1.00 -12.79 2.14
N ALA A 68 0.97 -11.71 2.92
CA ALA A 68 0.40 -11.69 4.26
C ALA A 68 -1.11 -11.96 4.21
N ALA A 69 -1.50 -13.22 4.36
CA ALA A 69 -2.88 -13.62 4.51
C ALA A 69 -3.52 -12.85 5.69
N LEU A 70 -4.65 -12.18 5.43
CA LEU A 70 -5.32 -11.35 6.42
C LEU A 70 -5.91 -12.22 7.54
N LYS A 71 -5.16 -12.40 8.63
CA LYS A 71 -5.48 -13.34 9.72
C LYS A 71 -6.78 -13.00 10.48
N LYS A 72 -7.34 -11.82 10.30
CA LYS A 72 -8.55 -11.34 10.98
C LYS A 72 -9.67 -11.10 9.97
N LYS A 73 -10.77 -11.86 10.12
CA LYS A 73 -12.04 -11.61 9.45
C LYS A 73 -12.77 -10.50 10.20
N HIS A 74 -12.55 -9.25 9.82
CA HIS A 74 -13.34 -8.14 10.34
C HIS A 74 -14.69 -8.12 9.61
N SER A 75 -15.75 -8.57 10.27
CA SER A 75 -17.11 -8.49 9.76
C SER A 75 -17.58 -7.02 9.79
N ILE A 76 -17.60 -6.38 8.63
CA ILE A 76 -18.28 -5.09 8.45
C ILE A 76 -19.79 -5.37 8.42
N LEU A 77 -20.36 -5.62 9.60
CA LEU A 77 -21.80 -5.55 9.81
C LEU A 77 -22.15 -4.10 10.09
N PHE A 78 -22.49 -3.36 9.03
CA PHE A 78 -23.51 -2.33 9.20
C PHE A 78 -24.81 -3.09 9.42
N ALA A 79 -25.15 -3.31 10.69
CA ALA A 79 -26.46 -3.84 11.04
C ALA A 79 -27.47 -2.71 10.83
N ASP A 80 -28.33 -2.86 9.83
CA ASP A 80 -29.54 -2.05 9.72
C ASP A 80 -30.39 -2.34 10.97
N ALA A 81 -30.38 -1.39 11.91
CA ALA A 81 -31.16 -1.47 13.14
C ALA A 81 -32.61 -1.12 12.83
N ASP A 82 -33.34 -2.08 12.27
CA ASP A 82 -34.78 -1.96 12.00
C ASP A 82 -35.55 -1.59 13.27
N ALA A 83 -36.41 -0.57 13.13
CA ALA A 83 -37.20 -0.05 14.23
C ALA A 83 -38.41 -0.94 14.52
N SER A 84 -38.45 -1.56 15.70
CA SER A 84 -39.71 -2.06 16.27
C SER A 84 -39.72 -1.95 17.80
N ALA A 85 -40.75 -1.29 18.32
CA ALA A 85 -41.01 -1.16 19.77
C ALA A 85 -41.99 -2.26 20.24
N SER A 86 -42.21 -2.33 21.56
CA SER A 86 -43.01 -3.33 22.33
C SER A 86 -42.27 -4.64 22.68
N SER A 87 -42.53 -5.33 23.79
CA SER A 87 -43.14 -4.98 25.09
C SER A 87 -42.99 -6.19 26.06
N GLY A 88 -42.75 -5.98 27.36
CA GLY A 88 -42.83 -7.06 28.35
C GLY A 88 -42.04 -6.79 29.64
N ALA A 89 -42.66 -7.01 30.80
CA ALA A 89 -42.10 -6.77 32.13
C ALA A 89 -42.20 -8.03 33.03
N SER A 90 -41.66 -7.95 34.27
CA SER A 90 -41.58 -9.03 35.29
C SER A 90 -40.46 -10.07 35.05
N SER A 91 -39.71 -10.60 36.03
CA SER A 91 -39.30 -10.25 37.42
C SER A 91 -38.15 -11.23 37.81
N VAL A 92 -37.48 -11.27 38.98
CA VAL A 92 -37.59 -10.65 40.32
C VAL A 92 -36.16 -10.36 40.84
N ALA A 93 -35.99 -9.54 41.90
CA ALA A 93 -34.74 -9.49 42.68
C ALA A 93 -34.72 -10.54 43.81
N PRO A 94 -33.54 -10.98 44.28
CA PRO A 94 -33.12 -10.50 45.60
C PRO A 94 -31.63 -10.12 45.70
N ALA A 95 -31.31 -9.32 46.71
CA ALA A 95 -29.95 -8.88 47.02
C ALA A 95 -29.18 -9.92 47.86
N MET A 96 -27.86 -9.96 47.72
CA MET A 96 -26.98 -10.49 48.77
C MET A 96 -25.64 -9.74 48.81
N LEU A 97 -25.38 -9.04 49.92
CA LEU A 97 -24.05 -8.50 50.21
C LEU A 97 -23.10 -9.62 50.65
N GLN A 98 -21.91 -9.68 50.02
CA GLN A 98 -20.64 -10.19 50.56
C GLN A 98 -19.59 -10.12 49.43
N GLY A 99 -18.40 -9.54 49.58
CA GLY A 99 -17.86 -8.71 50.66
C GLY A 99 -16.47 -8.19 50.23
N PHE A 100 -16.18 -6.91 50.46
CA PHE A 100 -14.88 -6.31 50.12
C PHE A 100 -13.78 -6.84 51.05
N LYS A 101 -12.89 -7.70 50.55
CA LYS A 101 -11.62 -8.00 51.23
C LYS A 101 -10.52 -7.10 50.66
N ARG A 102 -10.13 -6.10 51.45
CA ARG A 102 -8.87 -5.36 51.25
C ARG A 102 -7.71 -6.35 51.30
N ALA A 103 -6.83 -6.28 50.31
CA ALA A 103 -5.46 -6.74 50.43
C ALA A 103 -4.56 -5.50 50.37
N LEU A 104 -3.94 -5.17 51.51
CA LEU A 104 -2.81 -4.26 51.58
C LEU A 104 -1.73 -5.03 52.35
N SER A 105 -0.53 -5.07 51.80
CA SER A 105 0.64 -5.64 52.46
C SER A 105 1.84 -4.76 52.12
N ASP A 106 2.03 -3.76 52.97
CA ASP A 106 3.30 -3.48 53.65
C ASP A 106 2.93 -2.94 55.05
#